data_AF-A0A2P4PBF4-F1
#
_entry.id   AF-A0A2P4PBF4-F1
#
_cell.length_a   1.000
_cell.length_b   1.000
_cell.length_c   1.000
_cell.angle_alpha   90.00
_cell.angle_beta   90.00
_cell.angle_gamma   90.00
#
_symmetry.space_group_name_H-M   'P 1'
#
loop_
_entity.id
_entity.type
_entity.pdbx_description
1 polymer ?
#
loop_
_entity_poly.entity_id
_entity_poly.type
_entity_poly.pdbx_seq_one_letter_code
_entity_poly.pdbx_strand_id
1 'polypeptide(L)'
;MKYVKNVNELIVMQKFQQNFKNWTSGNDIIDKFIQDTQLSAHSNYEAPRALEWIPYDKFANIKYVAKGGFGKVYKANWIDGCMDNKWNIKNQNWRRIRQNMFVALKSLNNSKDVTSEFMNEIMSHHKIRDPFSIIKFYGITQDPKTKDYMMVLDYAKDGNLRDVLPDTSASGWEYKLYYFYCISLGLEHIHDMGLIHRDLHTGNILVGHLVYITDLGLCKPANYKKSKKNAKTYGIIPYMAPEILRRQDYTKAADIYSFGIIMYEIISGLRPYHNVCHDENLTIQICNGLRPRFNIKVPQLIVDLIKRCLDADPSNRPMMEEIRKITCHWLYEYIHTFDKPTEFQKQMKEVEETNKLSAGSIPSTSEIHPGAIYTSRLLNFNNLPEPKNSDDYYNNYDNISNMEYSDNPDRNRKPDWIYK
;
A
#
# COMPACT_ATOMS: atom_id res chain seq x y z
N MET A 1 15.33 -21.94 -29.71
CA MET A 1 14.15 -22.84 -29.81
C MET A 1 12.92 -21.99 -30.08
N LYS A 2 12.30 -22.13 -31.26
CA LYS A 2 11.03 -21.45 -31.58
C LYS A 2 9.92 -22.12 -30.75
N TYR A 3 9.27 -21.34 -29.89
CA TYR A 3 8.11 -21.78 -29.13
C TYR A 3 6.99 -22.16 -30.09
N VAL A 4 6.56 -23.41 -30.07
CA VAL A 4 5.25 -23.81 -30.59
C VAL A 4 4.22 -23.16 -29.66
N LYS A 5 3.60 -22.06 -30.10
CA LYS A 5 2.43 -21.50 -29.39
C LYS A 5 1.40 -22.61 -29.25
N ASN A 6 1.00 -22.93 -28.03
CA ASN A 6 0.05 -23.98 -27.77
C ASN A 6 -1.30 -23.60 -28.42
N VAL A 7 -1.99 -24.53 -29.06
CA VAL A 7 -3.24 -24.28 -29.81
C VAL A 7 -4.28 -23.52 -28.96
N ASN A 8 -4.31 -23.80 -27.66
CA ASN A 8 -5.19 -23.11 -26.71
C ASN A 8 -4.85 -21.62 -26.52
N GLU A 9 -3.57 -21.25 -26.59
CA GLU A 9 -3.11 -19.84 -26.48
C GLU A 9 -3.58 -19.04 -27.69
N LEU A 10 -3.45 -19.64 -28.89
CA LEU A 10 -3.90 -19.03 -30.14
C LEU A 10 -5.41 -18.76 -30.13
N ILE A 11 -6.20 -19.66 -29.53
CA ILE A 11 -7.68 -19.51 -29.45
C ILE A 11 -8.08 -18.32 -28.56
N VAL A 12 -7.44 -18.12 -27.41
CA VAL A 12 -7.75 -17.00 -26.49
C VAL A 12 -7.40 -15.66 -27.13
N MET A 13 -6.21 -15.57 -27.74
CA MET A 13 -5.79 -14.37 -28.46
C MET A 13 -6.76 -14.03 -29.62
N GLN A 14 -7.16 -15.02 -30.40
CA GLN A 14 -8.10 -14.83 -31.52
C GLN A 14 -9.47 -14.32 -31.04
N LYS A 15 -9.98 -14.82 -29.92
CA LYS A 15 -11.24 -14.35 -29.32
C LYS A 15 -11.18 -12.86 -28.93
N PHE A 16 -10.05 -12.40 -28.39
CA PHE A 16 -9.88 -10.98 -28.09
C PHE A 16 -9.76 -10.14 -29.37
N GLN A 17 -8.97 -10.58 -30.35
CA GLN A 17 -8.76 -9.86 -31.61
C GLN A 17 -10.05 -9.61 -32.38
N GLN A 18 -11.02 -10.53 -32.32
CA GLN A 18 -12.34 -10.36 -32.93
C GLN A 18 -13.09 -9.11 -32.42
N ASN A 19 -12.81 -8.68 -31.19
CA ASN A 19 -13.46 -7.54 -30.55
C ASN A 19 -12.70 -6.22 -30.66
N PHE A 20 -11.48 -6.18 -31.20
CA PHE A 20 -10.67 -4.96 -31.26
C PHE A 20 -11.32 -3.84 -32.09
N LYS A 21 -12.22 -4.19 -33.02
CA LYS A 21 -12.95 -3.23 -33.84
C LYS A 21 -14.27 -2.76 -33.21
N ASN A 22 -14.73 -3.44 -32.15
CA ASN A 22 -16.07 -3.24 -31.59
C ASN A 22 -16.09 -2.14 -30.52
N TRP A 23 -14.93 -1.68 -30.05
CA TRP A 23 -14.82 -0.60 -29.09
C TRP A 23 -13.49 0.14 -29.29
N THR A 24 -13.46 1.42 -28.91
CA THR A 24 -12.24 2.25 -28.84
C THR A 24 -12.41 3.25 -27.71
N SER A 25 -11.30 3.59 -27.05
CA SER A 25 -11.25 4.66 -26.06
C SER A 25 -11.18 6.06 -26.69
N GLY A 26 -10.95 6.15 -28.00
CA GLY A 26 -10.60 7.40 -28.68
C GLY A 26 -9.14 7.82 -28.50
N ASN A 27 -8.29 6.96 -27.90
CA ASN A 27 -6.87 7.19 -27.74
C ASN A 27 -6.05 5.94 -28.08
N ASP A 28 -5.24 6.04 -29.14
CA ASP A 28 -4.45 4.92 -29.68
C ASP A 28 -3.46 4.33 -28.67
N ILE A 29 -2.94 5.14 -27.73
CA ILE A 29 -1.99 4.68 -26.71
C ILE A 29 -2.71 3.77 -25.71
N ILE A 30 -3.89 4.17 -25.24
CA ILE A 30 -4.72 3.39 -24.32
C ILE A 30 -5.24 2.13 -25.02
N ASP A 31 -5.75 2.26 -26.24
CA ASP A 31 -6.28 1.13 -27.01
C ASP A 31 -5.18 0.08 -27.24
N LYS A 32 -4.00 0.52 -27.67
CA LYS A 32 -2.84 -0.37 -27.83
C LYS A 32 -2.44 -1.03 -26.53
N PHE A 33 -2.39 -0.28 -25.42
CA PHE A 33 -2.05 -0.86 -24.11
C PHE A 33 -3.05 -1.95 -23.71
N ILE A 34 -4.36 -1.69 -23.82
CA ILE A 34 -5.40 -2.68 -23.51
C ILE A 34 -5.26 -3.92 -24.41
N GLN A 35 -5.08 -3.72 -25.72
CA GLN A 35 -4.89 -4.81 -26.68
C GLN A 35 -3.64 -5.64 -26.35
N ASP A 36 -2.52 -5.01 -25.99
CA ASP A 36 -1.30 -5.70 -25.57
C ASP A 36 -1.56 -6.56 -24.32
N THR A 37 -2.35 -6.06 -23.35
CA THR A 37 -2.75 -6.86 -22.18
C THR A 37 -3.60 -8.08 -22.57
N GLN A 38 -4.50 -7.92 -23.54
CA GLN A 38 -5.38 -8.99 -24.02
C GLN A 38 -4.62 -10.05 -24.84
N LEU A 39 -3.65 -9.64 -25.66
CA LEU A 39 -2.80 -10.54 -26.44
C LEU A 39 -1.81 -11.32 -25.57
N SER A 40 -1.52 -10.83 -24.37
CA SER A 40 -0.65 -11.49 -23.39
C SER A 40 -1.38 -12.50 -22.49
N ALA A 41 -2.68 -12.71 -22.68
CA ALA A 41 -3.44 -13.75 -22.00
C ALA A 41 -3.39 -15.05 -22.81
N HIS A 42 -2.72 -16.07 -22.26
CA HIS A 42 -2.41 -17.32 -22.95
C HIS A 42 -3.34 -18.47 -22.56
N SER A 43 -4.25 -18.26 -21.60
CA SER A 43 -5.24 -19.26 -21.23
C SER A 43 -6.58 -18.64 -20.85
N ASN A 44 -7.63 -19.45 -20.85
CA ASN A 44 -8.93 -19.06 -20.32
C ASN A 44 -8.83 -18.60 -18.85
N TYR A 45 -7.89 -19.16 -18.07
CA TYR A 45 -7.66 -18.76 -16.68
C TYR A 45 -7.00 -17.38 -16.56
N GLU A 46 -6.22 -16.98 -17.57
CA GLU A 46 -5.60 -15.67 -17.67
C GLU A 46 -6.48 -14.61 -18.34
N ALA A 47 -7.48 -15.01 -19.13
CA ALA A 47 -8.36 -14.08 -19.82
C ALA A 47 -9.02 -13.03 -18.88
N PRO A 48 -9.51 -13.39 -17.67
CA PRO A 48 -9.98 -12.42 -16.68
C PRO A 48 -8.91 -11.45 -16.15
N ARG A 49 -7.63 -11.67 -16.45
CA ARG A 49 -6.51 -10.78 -16.12
C ARG A 49 -6.24 -9.73 -17.20
N ALA A 50 -6.74 -9.94 -18.41
CA ALA A 50 -6.67 -8.93 -19.45
C ALA A 50 -7.52 -7.71 -19.06
N LEU A 51 -7.06 -6.52 -19.45
CA LEU A 51 -7.79 -5.29 -19.21
C LEU A 51 -8.89 -5.10 -20.26
N GLU A 52 -9.93 -4.38 -19.88
CA GLU A 52 -11.04 -4.04 -20.74
C GLU A 52 -11.12 -2.53 -20.92
N TRP A 53 -11.55 -2.09 -22.10
CA TRP A 53 -12.22 -0.79 -22.18
C TRP A 53 -13.66 -0.97 -21.74
N ILE A 54 -14.09 -0.15 -20.80
CA ILE A 54 -15.42 -0.26 -20.21
C ILE A 54 -16.17 1.04 -20.51
N PRO A 55 -17.17 1.01 -21.41
CA PRO A 55 -17.97 2.19 -21.72
C PRO A 55 -18.58 2.80 -20.45
N TYR A 56 -18.51 4.13 -20.33
CA TYR A 56 -18.87 4.82 -19.09
C TYR A 56 -20.35 4.66 -18.71
N ASP A 57 -21.22 4.46 -19.69
CA ASP A 57 -22.65 4.19 -19.52
C ASP A 57 -22.95 2.82 -18.87
N LYS A 58 -21.94 1.96 -18.72
CA LYS A 58 -22.03 0.72 -17.93
C LYS A 58 -21.91 0.93 -16.43
N PHE A 59 -21.67 2.15 -15.98
CA PHE A 59 -21.58 2.51 -14.57
C PHE A 59 -22.82 3.27 -14.11
N ALA A 60 -23.47 2.74 -13.08
CA ALA A 60 -24.60 3.37 -12.41
C ALA A 60 -24.23 3.80 -10.98
N ASN A 61 -25.03 4.69 -10.38
CA ASN A 61 -24.90 5.13 -8.98
C ASN A 61 -23.48 5.63 -8.62
N ILE A 62 -22.87 6.40 -9.52
CA ILE A 62 -21.52 6.93 -9.32
C ILE A 62 -21.55 7.94 -8.15
N LYS A 63 -20.79 7.65 -7.10
CA LYS A 63 -20.70 8.47 -5.87
C LYS A 63 -19.25 8.79 -5.57
N TYR A 64 -18.96 10.04 -5.24
CA TYR A 64 -17.64 10.45 -4.79
C TYR A 64 -17.28 9.76 -3.47
N VAL A 65 -16.04 9.27 -3.35
CA VAL A 65 -15.51 8.61 -2.15
C VAL A 65 -14.46 9.49 -1.50
N ALA A 66 -13.40 9.82 -2.24
CA ALA A 66 -12.25 10.54 -1.69
C ALA A 66 -11.46 11.28 -2.76
N LYS A 67 -10.65 12.25 -2.33
CA LYS A 67 -9.65 12.94 -3.14
C LYS A 67 -8.30 12.76 -2.46
N GLY A 68 -7.36 12.16 -3.17
CA GLY A 68 -5.97 12.03 -2.75
C GLY A 68 -5.10 13.15 -3.33
N GLY A 69 -3.78 13.07 -3.09
CA GLY A 69 -2.81 14.02 -3.66
C GLY A 69 -2.75 13.97 -5.19
N PHE A 70 -3.03 12.81 -5.78
CA PHE A 70 -2.84 12.56 -7.22
C PHE A 70 -4.13 12.38 -8.01
N GLY A 71 -5.31 12.40 -7.37
CA GLY A 71 -6.54 12.09 -8.06
C GLY A 71 -7.80 12.03 -7.19
N LYS A 72 -8.90 11.58 -7.80
CA LYS A 72 -10.21 11.38 -7.17
C LYS A 72 -10.64 9.92 -7.33
N VAL A 73 -11.35 9.41 -6.33
CA VAL A 73 -11.93 8.06 -6.34
C VAL A 73 -13.45 8.17 -6.20
N TYR A 74 -14.16 7.42 -7.03
CA TYR A 74 -15.60 7.28 -6.99
C TYR A 74 -15.98 5.80 -6.82
N LYS A 75 -17.10 5.52 -6.17
CA LYS A 75 -17.74 4.21 -6.12
C LYS A 75 -18.81 4.16 -7.20
N ALA A 76 -18.93 3.05 -7.92
CA ALA A 76 -20.00 2.85 -8.89
C ALA A 76 -20.49 1.39 -8.89
N ASN A 77 -21.69 1.15 -9.42
CA ASN A 77 -22.17 -0.17 -9.81
C ASN A 77 -21.78 -0.44 -11.26
N TRP A 78 -21.04 -1.52 -11.53
CA TRP A 78 -20.77 -1.97 -12.89
C TRP A 78 -21.85 -2.96 -13.33
N ILE A 79 -22.71 -2.52 -14.25
CA ILE A 79 -23.93 -3.25 -14.66
C ILE A 79 -23.59 -4.63 -15.21
N ASP A 80 -22.65 -4.67 -16.17
CA ASP A 80 -22.29 -5.91 -16.86
C ASP A 80 -21.57 -6.92 -15.95
N GLY A 81 -20.94 -6.47 -14.85
CA GLY A 81 -20.04 -7.29 -14.03
C GLY A 81 -18.68 -7.53 -14.71
N CYS A 82 -17.79 -8.34 -14.13
CA CYS A 82 -16.45 -8.61 -14.68
C CYS A 82 -16.39 -9.82 -15.62
N MET A 83 -15.35 -9.88 -16.46
CA MET A 83 -15.07 -11.00 -17.36
C MET A 83 -14.77 -12.29 -16.59
N ASP A 84 -15.38 -13.38 -17.03
CA ASP A 84 -15.15 -14.74 -16.53
C ASP A 84 -14.19 -15.54 -17.41
N ASN A 85 -13.71 -16.68 -16.90
CA ASN A 85 -12.81 -17.59 -17.63
C ASN A 85 -13.51 -18.45 -18.70
N LYS A 86 -14.81 -18.26 -18.95
CA LYS A 86 -15.57 -19.03 -19.93
C LYS A 86 -15.98 -18.18 -21.12
N TRP A 87 -15.75 -18.70 -22.32
CA TRP A 87 -16.26 -18.12 -23.56
C TRP A 87 -17.69 -18.60 -23.83
N ASN A 88 -18.60 -17.68 -24.15
CA ASN A 88 -19.95 -18.01 -24.59
C ASN A 88 -19.98 -18.12 -26.12
N ILE A 89 -20.13 -19.34 -26.63
CA ILE A 89 -20.15 -19.64 -28.07
C ILE A 89 -21.37 -19.00 -28.77
N LYS A 90 -22.53 -18.92 -28.10
CA LYS A 90 -23.74 -18.36 -28.70
C LYS A 90 -23.61 -16.85 -28.93
N ASN A 91 -23.04 -16.16 -27.94
CA ASN A 91 -22.92 -14.70 -27.97
C ASN A 91 -21.58 -14.23 -28.56
N GLN A 92 -20.68 -15.17 -28.90
CA GLN A 92 -19.30 -14.89 -29.34
C GLN A 92 -18.60 -13.85 -28.46
N ASN A 93 -18.75 -14.01 -27.14
CA ASN A 93 -18.17 -13.09 -26.16
C ASN A 93 -17.82 -13.83 -24.86
N TRP A 94 -16.96 -13.22 -24.04
CA TRP A 94 -16.66 -13.71 -22.70
C TRP A 94 -17.90 -13.66 -21.82
N ARG A 95 -18.12 -14.72 -21.03
CA ARG A 95 -19.18 -14.73 -20.03
C ARG A 95 -18.90 -13.63 -19.01
N ARG A 96 -19.95 -12.94 -18.55
CA ARG A 96 -19.86 -11.99 -17.44
C ARG A 96 -20.30 -12.65 -16.13
N ILE A 97 -19.67 -12.25 -15.03
CA ILE A 97 -20.02 -12.66 -13.66
C ILE A 97 -20.09 -11.43 -12.76
N ARG A 98 -20.69 -11.57 -11.57
CA ARG A 98 -20.85 -10.48 -10.59
C ARG A 98 -21.53 -9.23 -11.19
N GLN A 99 -22.63 -9.42 -11.91
CA GLN A 99 -23.45 -8.29 -12.43
C GLN A 99 -23.82 -7.32 -11.31
N ASN A 100 -23.83 -6.02 -11.63
CA ASN A 100 -24.05 -4.93 -10.68
C ASN A 100 -23.03 -4.83 -9.52
N MET A 101 -21.85 -5.45 -9.63
CA MET A 101 -20.81 -5.35 -8.61
C MET A 101 -20.35 -3.92 -8.36
N PHE A 102 -19.91 -3.65 -7.13
CA PHE A 102 -19.24 -2.40 -6.82
C PHE A 102 -17.83 -2.36 -7.39
N VAL A 103 -17.47 -1.23 -7.97
CA VAL A 103 -16.12 -0.90 -8.45
C VAL A 103 -15.70 0.46 -7.93
N ALA A 104 -14.38 0.68 -7.84
CA ALA A 104 -13.78 1.99 -7.65
C ALA A 104 -13.32 2.55 -9.00
N LEU A 105 -13.76 3.76 -9.32
CA LEU A 105 -13.29 4.54 -10.46
C LEU A 105 -12.24 5.53 -9.97
N LYS A 106 -10.97 5.28 -10.27
CA LYS A 106 -9.85 6.16 -9.87
C LYS A 106 -9.43 7.02 -11.07
N SER A 107 -9.61 8.33 -10.94
CA SER A 107 -9.13 9.33 -11.89
C SER A 107 -7.85 9.97 -11.39
N LEU A 108 -6.83 10.09 -12.22
CA LEU A 108 -5.68 10.95 -11.92
C LEU A 108 -5.94 12.38 -12.35
N ASN A 109 -5.24 13.33 -11.72
CA ASN A 109 -5.33 14.74 -12.10
C ASN A 109 -4.87 14.93 -13.56
N ASN A 110 -5.67 15.63 -14.37
CA ASN A 110 -5.41 15.88 -15.80
C ASN A 110 -5.21 14.59 -16.62
N SER A 111 -5.86 13.48 -16.25
CA SER A 111 -5.71 12.22 -16.99
C SER A 111 -6.26 12.29 -18.41
N LYS A 112 -7.09 13.28 -18.75
CA LYS A 112 -7.54 13.57 -20.12
C LYS A 112 -6.41 13.59 -21.17
N ASP A 113 -5.20 14.00 -20.76
CA ASP A 113 -4.04 14.15 -21.65
C ASP A 113 -3.13 12.89 -21.65
N VAL A 114 -3.56 11.79 -21.03
CA VAL A 114 -2.81 10.52 -20.91
C VAL A 114 -1.37 10.77 -20.45
N THR A 115 -1.27 11.33 -19.25
CA THR A 115 0.03 11.71 -18.67
C THR A 115 0.93 10.51 -18.45
N SER A 116 2.24 10.76 -18.38
CA SER A 116 3.23 9.72 -18.09
C SER A 116 2.96 9.03 -16.75
N GLU A 117 2.44 9.78 -15.78
CA GLU A 117 2.04 9.32 -14.45
C GLU A 117 0.90 8.30 -14.55
N PHE A 118 -0.15 8.61 -15.32
CA PHE A 118 -1.24 7.68 -15.57
C PHE A 118 -0.78 6.40 -16.26
N MET A 119 0.03 6.54 -17.31
CA MET A 119 0.59 5.37 -18.01
C MET A 119 1.47 4.52 -17.10
N ASN A 120 2.31 5.15 -16.26
CA ASN A 120 3.13 4.42 -15.30
C ASN A 120 2.30 3.63 -14.29
N GLU A 121 1.19 4.19 -13.80
CA GLU A 121 0.32 3.50 -12.85
C GLU A 121 -0.33 2.25 -13.46
N ILE A 122 -0.98 2.40 -14.61
CA ILE A 122 -1.67 1.29 -15.29
C ILE A 122 -0.66 0.20 -15.73
N MET A 123 0.54 0.59 -16.17
CA MET A 123 1.59 -0.34 -16.56
C MET A 123 2.15 -1.12 -15.36
N SER A 124 2.39 -0.45 -14.22
CA SER A 124 2.82 -1.09 -12.97
C SER A 124 1.80 -2.13 -12.51
N HIS A 125 0.51 -1.78 -12.50
CA HIS A 125 -0.56 -2.72 -12.17
C HIS A 125 -0.59 -3.93 -13.10
N HIS A 126 -0.45 -3.71 -14.42
CA HIS A 126 -0.45 -4.80 -15.39
C HIS A 126 0.80 -5.69 -15.28
N LYS A 127 1.95 -5.15 -14.85
CA LYS A 127 3.19 -5.92 -14.71
C LYS A 127 3.13 -6.94 -13.58
N ILE A 128 2.54 -6.58 -12.43
CA ILE A 128 2.53 -7.42 -11.22
C ILE A 128 1.62 -8.64 -11.37
N ARG A 129 0.45 -8.50 -12.01
CA ARG A 129 -0.51 -9.60 -12.29
C ARG A 129 -0.89 -10.49 -11.09
N ASP A 130 -0.73 -10.02 -9.86
CA ASP A 130 -1.16 -10.72 -8.65
C ASP A 130 -2.63 -10.40 -8.32
N PRO A 131 -3.55 -11.37 -8.36
CA PRO A 131 -4.96 -11.15 -8.04
C PRO A 131 -5.27 -11.18 -6.53
N PHE A 132 -4.32 -11.59 -5.68
CA PHE A 132 -4.59 -11.86 -4.26
C PHE A 132 -4.14 -10.75 -3.34
N SER A 133 -3.02 -10.08 -3.65
CA SER A 133 -2.40 -9.10 -2.74
C SER A 133 -2.33 -7.69 -3.32
N ILE A 134 -2.63 -7.51 -4.60
CA ILE A 134 -2.72 -6.20 -5.28
C ILE A 134 -4.17 -5.98 -5.70
N ILE A 135 -4.67 -4.75 -5.55
CA ILE A 135 -6.06 -4.47 -5.91
C ILE A 135 -6.31 -4.77 -7.38
N LYS A 136 -7.38 -5.51 -7.66
CA LYS A 136 -7.66 -5.99 -9.02
C LYS A 136 -8.01 -4.82 -9.93
N PHE A 137 -7.25 -4.70 -11.01
CA PHE A 137 -7.48 -3.77 -12.11
C PHE A 137 -8.24 -4.48 -13.23
N TYR A 138 -9.46 -4.00 -13.51
CA TYR A 138 -10.35 -4.58 -14.53
C TYR A 138 -10.17 -3.92 -15.89
N GLY A 139 -9.88 -2.63 -15.93
CA GLY A 139 -9.91 -1.91 -17.18
C GLY A 139 -9.93 -0.41 -17.02
N ILE A 140 -10.14 0.28 -18.14
CA ILE A 140 -10.11 1.73 -18.25
C ILE A 140 -11.47 2.21 -18.76
N THR A 141 -11.91 3.34 -18.26
CA THR A 141 -13.07 4.08 -18.78
C THR A 141 -12.68 5.55 -18.95
N GLN A 142 -13.57 6.35 -19.55
CA GLN A 142 -13.40 7.80 -19.65
C GLN A 142 -14.70 8.49 -19.26
N ASP A 143 -14.59 9.48 -18.37
CA ASP A 143 -15.74 10.32 -18.04
C ASP A 143 -16.12 11.19 -19.26
N PRO A 144 -17.34 11.07 -19.78
CA PRO A 144 -17.73 11.78 -20.99
C PRO A 144 -17.80 13.31 -20.80
N LYS A 145 -17.95 13.79 -19.57
CA LYS A 145 -18.01 15.22 -19.22
C LYS A 145 -16.63 15.81 -19.02
N THR A 146 -15.80 15.19 -18.19
CA THR A 146 -14.45 15.75 -17.88
C THR A 146 -13.39 15.33 -18.89
N LYS A 147 -13.65 14.28 -19.66
CA LYS A 147 -12.71 13.59 -20.56
C LYS A 147 -11.54 12.91 -19.85
N ASP A 148 -11.58 12.84 -18.52
CA ASP A 148 -10.57 12.16 -17.73
C ASP A 148 -10.69 10.65 -17.91
N TYR A 149 -9.56 10.00 -18.22
CA TYR A 149 -9.44 8.55 -18.14
C TYR A 149 -9.39 8.10 -16.69
N MET A 150 -10.08 7.01 -16.40
CA MET A 150 -10.22 6.45 -15.05
C MET A 150 -9.91 4.96 -15.07
N MET A 151 -9.19 4.51 -14.05
CA MET A 151 -8.99 3.09 -13.77
C MET A 151 -10.23 2.51 -13.11
N VAL A 152 -10.62 1.32 -13.53
CA VAL A 152 -11.72 0.54 -12.94
C VAL A 152 -11.11 -0.56 -12.07
N LEU A 153 -11.21 -0.39 -10.76
CA LEU A 153 -10.62 -1.24 -9.73
C LEU A 153 -11.70 -1.98 -8.95
N ASP A 154 -11.39 -3.14 -8.37
CA ASP A 154 -12.29 -3.78 -7.40
C ASP A 154 -12.52 -2.86 -6.19
N TYR A 155 -13.73 -2.88 -5.65
CA TYR A 155 -14.10 -2.00 -4.55
C TYR A 155 -13.84 -2.69 -3.21
N ALA A 156 -12.81 -2.22 -2.50
CA ALA A 156 -12.52 -2.65 -1.14
C ALA A 156 -13.57 -2.08 -0.17
N LYS A 157 -14.53 -2.92 0.23
CA LYS A 157 -15.73 -2.50 0.97
C LYS A 157 -15.44 -1.85 2.34
N ASP A 158 -14.36 -2.25 2.99
CA ASP A 158 -14.00 -1.79 4.34
C ASP A 158 -13.02 -0.60 4.29
N GLY A 159 -12.67 -0.12 3.08
CA GLY A 159 -11.84 1.07 2.91
C GLY A 159 -10.35 0.79 3.05
N ASN A 160 -9.61 1.75 3.60
CA ASN A 160 -8.16 1.61 3.82
C ASN A 160 -7.86 1.20 5.26
N LEU A 161 -6.73 0.51 5.46
CA LEU A 161 -6.35 -0.06 6.74
C LEU A 161 -6.22 1.00 7.83
N ARG A 162 -5.77 2.23 7.50
CA ARG A 162 -5.63 3.31 8.48
C ARG A 162 -6.94 3.66 9.17
N ASP A 163 -8.05 3.64 8.43
CA ASP A 163 -9.37 3.99 8.96
C ASP A 163 -10.02 2.80 9.68
N VAL A 164 -9.63 1.57 9.34
CA VAL A 164 -10.10 0.33 9.98
C VAL A 164 -9.35 0.04 11.30
N LEU A 165 -8.09 0.46 11.42
CA LEU A 165 -7.24 0.14 12.57
C LEU A 165 -7.79 0.60 13.93
N PRO A 166 -8.29 1.83 14.12
CA PRO A 166 -8.81 2.29 15.41
C PRO A 166 -9.93 1.40 15.97
N ASP A 167 -10.84 0.94 15.10
CA ASP A 167 -11.96 0.06 15.45
C ASP A 167 -11.49 -1.39 15.75
N THR A 168 -10.27 -1.74 15.32
CA THR A 168 -9.65 -3.06 15.50
C THR A 168 -8.53 -3.08 16.54
N SER A 169 -8.34 -2.02 17.32
CA SER A 169 -7.44 -2.06 18.49
C SER A 169 -7.87 -3.12 19.52
N ALA A 170 -9.15 -3.53 19.49
CA ALA A 170 -9.72 -4.68 20.19
C ALA A 170 -9.59 -6.04 19.44
N SER A 171 -9.05 -6.06 18.22
CA SER A 171 -8.90 -7.27 17.42
C SER A 171 -7.69 -8.10 17.87
N GLY A 172 -7.89 -9.43 17.89
CA GLY A 172 -6.87 -10.39 18.31
C GLY A 172 -5.64 -10.40 17.40
N TRP A 173 -4.58 -11.06 17.87
CA TRP A 173 -3.32 -11.17 17.14
C TRP A 173 -3.43 -11.88 15.79
N GLU A 174 -4.44 -12.74 15.61
CA GLU A 174 -4.72 -13.38 14.33
C GLU A 174 -4.81 -12.37 13.18
N TYR A 175 -5.60 -11.31 13.34
CA TYR A 175 -5.77 -10.27 12.31
C TYR A 175 -4.48 -9.50 12.06
N LYS A 176 -3.72 -9.19 13.12
CA LYS A 176 -2.44 -8.48 13.02
C LYS A 176 -1.42 -9.29 12.20
N LEU A 177 -1.29 -10.58 12.51
CA LEU A 177 -0.41 -11.50 11.79
C LEU A 177 -0.88 -11.73 10.34
N TYR A 178 -2.19 -11.81 10.13
CA TYR A 178 -2.79 -11.88 8.80
C TYR A 178 -2.45 -10.66 7.95
N TYR A 179 -2.57 -9.44 8.50
CA TYR A 179 -2.16 -8.23 7.80
C TYR A 179 -0.68 -8.23 7.45
N PHE A 180 0.21 -8.63 8.38
CA PHE A 180 1.64 -8.72 8.08
C PHE A 180 1.93 -9.67 6.92
N TYR A 181 1.30 -10.84 6.92
CA TYR A 181 1.47 -11.83 5.88
C TYR A 181 0.95 -11.33 4.52
N CYS A 182 -0.27 -10.79 4.44
CA CYS A 182 -0.83 -10.34 3.18
C CYS A 182 -0.07 -9.13 2.59
N ILE A 183 0.32 -8.17 3.43
CA ILE A 183 1.08 -7.00 2.98
C ILE A 183 2.50 -7.41 2.54
N SER A 184 3.16 -8.31 3.27
CA SER A 184 4.49 -8.81 2.86
C SER A 184 4.44 -9.61 1.55
N LEU A 185 3.41 -10.44 1.36
CA LEU A 185 3.20 -11.17 0.10
C LEU A 185 3.02 -10.21 -1.09
N GLY A 186 2.17 -9.19 -0.95
CA GLY A 186 1.96 -8.21 -2.01
C GLY A 186 3.22 -7.39 -2.32
N LEU A 187 3.98 -7.01 -1.29
CA LEU A 187 5.21 -6.25 -1.48
C LEU A 187 6.34 -7.11 -2.09
N GLU A 188 6.41 -8.40 -1.76
CA GLU A 188 7.33 -9.36 -2.40
C GLU A 188 7.07 -9.40 -3.91
N HIS A 189 5.82 -9.56 -4.33
CA HIS A 189 5.45 -9.59 -5.75
C HIS A 189 5.79 -8.28 -6.49
N ILE A 190 5.62 -7.11 -5.85
CA ILE A 190 6.07 -5.83 -6.40
C ILE A 190 7.58 -5.86 -6.62
N HIS A 191 8.33 -6.31 -5.61
CA HIS A 191 9.79 -6.36 -5.64
C HIS A 191 10.31 -7.38 -6.67
N ASP A 192 9.68 -8.53 -6.82
CA ASP A 192 10.04 -9.57 -7.80
C ASP A 192 9.87 -9.10 -9.23
N MET A 193 8.89 -8.22 -9.49
CA MET A 193 8.77 -7.53 -10.78
C MET A 193 9.79 -6.41 -10.99
N GLY A 194 10.77 -6.27 -10.08
CA GLY A 194 11.80 -5.25 -10.14
C GLY A 194 11.26 -3.85 -9.93
N LEU A 195 10.12 -3.70 -9.24
CA LEU A 195 9.51 -2.41 -8.88
C LEU A 195 9.75 -2.08 -7.40
N ILE A 196 9.64 -0.80 -7.07
CA ILE A 196 9.63 -0.26 -5.70
C ILE A 196 8.31 0.50 -5.52
N HIS A 197 7.60 0.34 -4.42
CA HIS A 197 6.31 0.99 -4.15
C HIS A 197 6.46 2.51 -3.92
N ARG A 198 7.41 2.91 -3.08
CA ARG A 198 7.84 4.30 -2.79
C ARG A 198 6.88 5.18 -1.99
N ASP A 199 5.61 4.79 -1.83
CA ASP A 199 4.63 5.47 -0.97
C ASP A 199 3.78 4.47 -0.17
N LEU A 200 4.45 3.48 0.42
CA LEU A 200 3.77 2.41 1.17
C LEU A 200 3.39 2.92 2.56
N HIS A 201 2.12 2.87 2.89
CA HIS A 201 1.58 3.25 4.20
C HIS A 201 0.19 2.62 4.39
N THR A 202 -0.36 2.63 5.61
CA THR A 202 -1.68 2.03 5.92
C THR A 202 -2.83 2.60 5.09
N GLY A 203 -2.78 3.88 4.70
CA GLY A 203 -3.74 4.48 3.76
C GLY A 203 -3.71 3.93 2.32
N ASN A 204 -2.64 3.23 1.92
CA ASN A 204 -2.47 2.57 0.63
C ASN A 204 -2.59 1.03 0.74
N ILE A 205 -3.07 0.54 1.90
CA ILE A 205 -3.51 -0.83 2.10
C ILE A 205 -5.03 -0.82 2.17
N LEU A 206 -5.70 -1.54 1.28
CA LEU A 206 -7.15 -1.63 1.23
C LEU A 206 -7.63 -2.93 1.88
N VAL A 207 -8.77 -2.87 2.57
CA VAL A 207 -9.40 -4.00 3.26
C VAL A 207 -10.76 -4.28 2.61
N GLY A 208 -10.94 -5.53 2.17
CA GLY A 208 -12.19 -6.00 1.58
C GLY A 208 -12.39 -7.49 1.85
N HIS A 209 -12.53 -8.29 0.79
CA HIS A 209 -12.51 -9.75 0.97
C HIS A 209 -11.12 -10.26 1.40
N LEU A 210 -10.06 -9.64 0.86
CA LEU A 210 -8.68 -9.82 1.28
C LEU A 210 -8.06 -8.44 1.59
N VAL A 211 -6.76 -8.42 1.78
CA VAL A 211 -5.95 -7.23 2.02
C VAL A 211 -5.14 -6.95 0.76
N TYR A 212 -5.23 -5.73 0.25
CA TYR A 212 -4.65 -5.35 -1.04
C TYR A 212 -3.74 -4.14 -0.92
N ILE A 213 -2.56 -4.17 -1.54
CA ILE A 213 -1.77 -2.97 -1.81
C ILE A 213 -2.40 -2.24 -3.00
N THR A 214 -2.47 -0.91 -2.91
CA THR A 214 -2.95 -0.02 -3.98
C THR A 214 -2.01 1.18 -4.20
N ASP A 215 -2.37 2.06 -5.12
CA ASP A 215 -1.68 3.31 -5.45
C ASP A 215 -0.25 3.13 -5.99
N LEU A 216 -0.14 2.36 -7.06
CA LEU A 216 1.12 2.08 -7.76
C LEU A 216 1.60 3.23 -8.66
N GLY A 217 1.00 4.43 -8.57
CA GLY A 217 1.32 5.56 -9.43
C GLY A 217 2.74 6.10 -9.23
N LEU A 218 3.30 5.91 -8.03
CA LEU A 218 4.69 6.29 -7.72
C LEU A 218 5.70 5.17 -7.94
N CYS A 219 5.25 3.96 -8.34
CA CYS A 219 6.13 2.82 -8.59
C CYS A 219 7.14 3.13 -9.69
N LYS A 220 8.40 2.72 -9.47
CA LYS A 220 9.48 2.82 -10.45
C LYS A 220 10.33 1.55 -10.46
N PRO A 221 11.01 1.25 -11.59
CA PRO A 221 12.02 0.20 -11.65
C PRO A 221 13.08 0.40 -10.56
N ALA A 222 13.58 -0.69 -9.98
CA ALA A 222 14.56 -0.63 -8.90
C ALA A 222 15.92 -0.02 -9.33
N ASN A 223 16.22 0.00 -10.63
CA ASN A 223 17.41 0.63 -11.21
C ASN A 223 17.17 2.10 -11.65
N TYR A 224 16.00 2.67 -11.38
CA TYR A 224 15.68 4.05 -11.72
C TYR A 224 16.52 5.03 -10.90
N LYS A 225 17.44 5.75 -11.56
CA LYS A 225 18.22 6.83 -10.96
C LYS A 225 17.57 8.17 -11.27
N LYS A 226 17.36 8.98 -10.23
CA LYS A 226 16.75 10.31 -10.40
C LYS A 226 17.78 11.32 -10.91
N SER A 227 17.38 12.20 -11.82
CA SER A 227 18.25 13.30 -12.24
C SER A 227 18.39 14.34 -11.11
N LYS A 228 19.63 14.66 -10.73
CA LYS A 228 19.92 15.49 -9.54
C LYS A 228 19.38 16.92 -9.60
N LYS A 229 19.09 17.46 -10.79
CA LYS A 229 18.80 18.90 -10.98
C LYS A 229 17.42 19.36 -10.50
N ASN A 230 16.45 18.49 -10.22
CA ASN A 230 15.09 18.87 -9.78
C ASN A 230 14.39 17.79 -8.92
N ALA A 231 15.14 17.09 -8.06
CA ALA A 231 14.63 15.92 -7.34
C ALA A 231 13.59 16.28 -6.25
N LYS A 232 12.31 16.42 -6.65
CA LYS A 232 11.16 16.58 -5.74
C LYS A 232 10.87 15.28 -4.99
N THR A 233 11.05 15.25 -3.67
CA THR A 233 10.70 14.07 -2.86
C THR A 233 9.26 14.21 -2.37
N TYR A 234 8.44 13.21 -2.64
CA TYR A 234 7.06 13.13 -2.14
C TYR A 234 6.96 11.95 -1.19
N GLY A 235 6.11 12.07 -0.18
CA GLY A 235 5.78 10.98 0.72
C GLY A 235 5.19 11.49 2.04
N ILE A 236 5.05 10.56 2.98
CA ILE A 236 4.54 10.80 4.33
C ILE A 236 5.68 10.57 5.32
N ILE A 237 6.18 11.65 5.94
CA ILE A 237 7.39 11.65 6.80
C ILE A 237 7.46 10.43 7.73
N PRO A 238 6.41 10.09 8.51
CA PRO A 238 6.43 8.91 9.38
C PRO A 238 6.82 7.57 8.77
N TYR A 239 6.51 7.34 7.49
CA TYR A 239 6.77 6.05 6.80
C TYR A 239 8.05 6.08 5.97
N MET A 240 8.67 7.26 5.80
CA MET A 240 9.81 7.42 4.92
C MET A 240 11.11 7.01 5.61
N ALA A 241 11.87 6.15 4.93
CA ALA A 241 13.20 5.78 5.37
C ALA A 241 14.15 6.99 5.45
N PRO A 242 15.10 7.02 6.39
CA PRO A 242 15.95 8.19 6.63
C PRO A 242 16.82 8.56 5.43
N GLU A 243 17.28 7.60 4.62
CA GLU A 243 18.01 7.88 3.38
C GLU A 243 17.13 8.57 2.31
N ILE A 244 15.84 8.29 2.30
CA ILE A 244 14.88 8.91 1.38
C ILE A 244 14.53 10.32 1.83
N LEU A 245 14.40 10.55 3.14
CA LEU A 245 14.28 11.90 3.71
C LEU A 245 15.49 12.77 3.32
N ARG A 246 16.69 12.17 3.26
CA ARG A 246 17.93 12.78 2.72
C ARG A 246 17.99 12.89 1.21
N ARG A 247 16.92 12.54 0.48
CA ARG A 247 16.80 12.58 -0.98
C ARG A 247 17.79 11.67 -1.72
N GLN A 248 18.24 10.60 -1.07
CA GLN A 248 18.98 9.55 -1.76
C GLN A 248 18.05 8.74 -2.69
N ASP A 249 18.63 7.89 -3.54
CA ASP A 249 17.86 7.08 -4.47
C ASP A 249 16.99 6.06 -3.72
N TYR A 250 15.78 5.83 -4.25
CA TYR A 250 14.90 4.81 -3.71
C TYR A 250 15.44 3.42 -4.00
N THR A 251 15.42 2.56 -2.99
CA THR A 251 15.71 1.12 -3.11
C THR A 251 14.54 0.32 -2.55
N LYS A 252 14.51 -0.99 -2.82
CA LYS A 252 13.55 -1.90 -2.18
C LYS A 252 13.59 -1.80 -0.66
N ALA A 253 14.76 -1.55 -0.07
CA ALA A 253 14.96 -1.39 1.37
C ALA A 253 14.16 -0.21 1.97
N ALA A 254 13.83 0.82 1.19
CA ALA A 254 12.97 1.91 1.65
C ALA A 254 11.51 1.47 1.85
N ASP A 255 11.00 0.55 1.01
CA ASP A 255 9.69 -0.06 1.24
C ASP A 255 9.73 -0.98 2.49
N ILE A 256 10.85 -1.66 2.75
CA ILE A 256 11.04 -2.48 3.96
C ILE A 256 10.92 -1.63 5.23
N TYR A 257 11.54 -0.44 5.24
CA TYR A 257 11.38 0.52 6.32
C TYR A 257 9.92 0.93 6.50
N SER A 258 9.23 1.25 5.40
CA SER A 258 7.82 1.62 5.41
C SER A 258 6.94 0.49 5.99
N PHE A 259 7.26 -0.77 5.65
CA PHE A 259 6.61 -1.95 6.19
C PHE A 259 6.83 -2.10 7.71
N GLY A 260 8.04 -1.82 8.22
CA GLY A 260 8.32 -1.79 9.66
C GLY A 260 7.45 -0.78 10.42
N ILE A 261 7.22 0.40 9.83
CA ILE A 261 6.30 1.41 10.38
C ILE A 261 4.84 0.94 10.34
N ILE A 262 4.43 0.26 9.27
CA ILE A 262 3.08 -0.34 9.18
C ILE A 262 2.88 -1.43 10.24
N MET A 263 3.89 -2.27 10.49
CA MET A 263 3.84 -3.27 11.56
C MET A 263 3.62 -2.60 12.93
N TYR A 264 4.35 -1.51 13.19
CA TYR A 264 4.14 -0.71 14.39
C TYR A 264 2.69 -0.21 14.53
N GLU A 265 2.15 0.39 13.48
CA GLU A 265 0.81 0.98 13.47
C GLU A 265 -0.29 -0.08 13.66
N ILE A 266 -0.14 -1.25 13.06
CA ILE A 266 -1.07 -2.39 13.22
C ILE A 266 -1.07 -2.92 14.67
N ILE A 267 0.10 -3.02 15.30
CA ILE A 267 0.23 -3.56 16.66
C ILE A 267 -0.31 -2.57 17.69
N SER A 268 0.12 -1.31 17.58
CA SER A 268 -0.22 -0.25 18.54
C SER A 268 -1.64 0.27 18.35
N GLY A 269 -2.20 0.18 17.14
CA GLY A 269 -3.41 0.91 16.77
C GLY A 269 -3.19 2.43 16.70
N LEU A 270 -1.95 2.91 16.84
CA LEU A 270 -1.59 4.31 16.90
C LEU A 270 -0.87 4.73 15.63
N ARG A 271 -1.26 5.90 15.11
CA ARG A 271 -0.54 6.49 13.99
C ARG A 271 0.89 6.84 14.42
N PRO A 272 1.91 6.53 13.60
CA PRO A 272 3.30 6.82 13.95
C PRO A 272 3.50 8.32 14.17
N TYR A 273 4.09 8.68 15.31
CA TYR A 273 4.38 10.06 15.72
C TYR A 273 3.15 10.98 15.82
N HIS A 274 1.96 10.43 16.13
CA HIS A 274 0.69 11.18 16.16
C HIS A 274 0.70 12.41 17.08
N ASN A 275 1.55 12.43 18.11
CA ASN A 275 1.60 13.46 19.13
C ASN A 275 2.55 14.62 18.81
N VAL A 276 3.21 14.63 17.66
CA VAL A 276 4.16 15.69 17.28
C VAL A 276 3.87 16.26 15.89
N CYS A 277 4.41 17.45 15.63
CA CYS A 277 4.37 18.04 14.29
C CYS A 277 5.20 17.21 13.31
N HIS A 278 4.69 16.99 12.11
CA HIS A 278 5.46 16.34 11.05
C HIS A 278 6.21 17.42 10.27
N ASP A 279 7.38 17.83 10.72
CA ASP A 279 8.16 18.90 10.11
C ASP A 279 9.64 18.51 9.97
N GLU A 280 10.50 19.49 9.74
CA GLU A 280 11.94 19.29 9.65
C GLU A 280 12.52 18.72 10.96
N ASN A 281 11.98 19.10 12.12
CA ASN A 281 12.46 18.61 13.40
C ASN A 281 12.19 17.12 13.57
N LEU A 282 10.97 16.64 13.27
CA LEU A 282 10.69 15.20 13.27
C LEU A 282 11.60 14.46 12.27
N THR A 283 11.84 15.06 11.10
CA THR A 283 12.73 14.49 10.07
C THR A 283 14.17 14.33 10.59
N ILE A 284 14.71 15.34 11.28
CA ILE A 284 16.02 15.31 11.93
C ILE A 284 16.07 14.22 13.01
N GLN A 285 15.03 14.11 13.83
CA GLN A 285 14.94 13.08 14.87
C GLN A 285 14.94 11.67 14.28
N ILE A 286 14.20 11.42 13.20
CA ILE A 286 14.18 10.13 12.49
C ILE A 286 15.59 9.78 11.96
N CYS A 287 16.27 10.74 11.33
CA CYS A 287 17.67 10.54 10.89
C CYS A 287 18.60 10.23 12.08
N ASN A 288 18.38 10.86 13.24
CA ASN A 288 19.14 10.59 14.46
C ASN A 288 18.77 9.30 15.20
N GLY A 289 17.88 8.47 14.64
CA GLY A 289 17.55 7.16 15.19
C GLY A 289 16.23 7.09 15.96
N LEU A 290 15.44 8.17 16.01
CA LEU A 290 14.08 8.10 16.55
C LEU A 290 13.27 7.09 15.73
N ARG A 291 12.55 6.20 16.41
CA ARG A 291 11.40 5.54 15.81
C ARG A 291 10.22 5.32 16.75
N PRO A 292 9.06 4.81 16.29
CA PRO A 292 7.88 4.82 17.14
C PRO A 292 7.97 3.77 18.26
N ARG A 293 7.43 4.07 19.44
CA ARG A 293 7.49 3.20 20.61
C ARG A 293 6.14 2.56 20.86
N PHE A 294 6.15 1.27 21.17
CA PHE A 294 4.94 0.56 21.59
C PHE A 294 4.52 1.04 22.99
N ASN A 295 3.23 0.93 23.29
CA ASN A 295 2.63 1.16 24.61
C ASN A 295 2.04 -0.13 25.19
N ILE A 296 2.29 -1.27 24.55
CA ILE A 296 1.83 -2.61 24.92
C ILE A 296 3.00 -3.58 24.83
N LYS A 297 2.92 -4.71 25.54
CA LYS A 297 3.93 -5.76 25.40
C LYS A 297 3.78 -6.43 24.03
N VAL A 298 4.90 -6.61 23.33
CA VAL A 298 4.98 -7.19 21.98
C VAL A 298 5.94 -8.38 22.03
N PRO A 299 5.67 -9.50 21.33
CA PRO A 299 6.60 -10.62 21.25
C PRO A 299 7.98 -10.16 20.76
N GLN A 300 9.04 -10.59 21.42
CA GLN A 300 10.41 -10.18 21.12
C GLN A 300 10.79 -10.49 19.67
N LEU A 301 10.35 -11.65 19.14
CA LEU A 301 10.56 -12.02 17.74
C LEU A 301 9.98 -11.00 16.75
N ILE A 302 8.84 -10.39 17.07
CA ILE A 302 8.23 -9.34 16.25
C ILE A 302 9.00 -8.03 16.39
N VAL A 303 9.38 -7.65 17.62
CA VAL A 303 10.20 -6.46 17.89
C VAL A 303 11.52 -6.53 17.11
N ASP A 304 12.18 -7.68 17.11
CA ASP A 304 13.47 -7.88 16.43
C ASP A 304 13.33 -7.77 14.91
N LEU A 305 12.24 -8.28 14.32
CA LEU A 305 11.96 -8.10 12.90
C LEU A 305 11.72 -6.61 12.57
N ILE A 306 10.96 -5.90 13.39
CA ILE A 306 10.68 -4.46 13.19
C ILE A 306 11.99 -3.67 13.31
N LYS A 307 12.85 -3.96 14.29
CA LYS A 307 14.20 -3.35 14.41
C LYS A 307 14.99 -3.51 13.12
N ARG A 308 15.07 -4.73 12.58
CA ARG A 308 15.76 -5.01 11.33
C ARG A 308 15.14 -4.25 10.14
N CYS A 309 13.81 -4.14 10.08
CA CYS A 309 13.15 -3.35 9.03
C CYS A 309 13.46 -1.86 9.14
N LEU A 310 13.61 -1.35 10.36
CA LEU A 310 13.82 0.07 10.67
C LEU A 310 15.30 0.48 10.78
N ASP A 311 16.23 -0.39 10.39
CA ASP A 311 17.67 -0.08 10.43
C ASP A 311 17.98 1.17 9.61
N ALA A 312 18.82 2.05 10.16
CA ALA A 312 19.28 3.26 9.49
C ALA A 312 20.07 2.94 8.22
N ASP A 313 20.85 1.85 8.21
CA ASP A 313 21.53 1.36 7.03
C ASP A 313 20.57 0.48 6.20
N PRO A 314 20.21 0.88 4.97
CA PRO A 314 19.32 0.10 4.12
C PRO A 314 19.87 -1.30 3.77
N SER A 315 21.18 -1.53 3.85
CA SER A 315 21.79 -2.83 3.55
C SER A 315 21.59 -3.87 4.66
N ASN A 316 21.31 -3.44 5.89
CA ASN A 316 21.01 -4.32 7.02
C ASN A 316 19.54 -4.75 7.07
N ARG A 317 18.67 -4.13 6.26
CA ARG A 317 17.25 -4.45 6.22
C ARG A 317 17.04 -5.79 5.48
N PRO A 318 16.15 -6.67 5.97
CA PRO A 318 15.88 -7.95 5.35
C PRO A 318 15.24 -7.80 3.97
N MET A 319 15.38 -8.81 3.12
CA MET A 319 14.60 -8.90 1.90
C MET A 319 13.14 -9.22 2.20
N MET A 320 12.23 -8.77 1.35
CA MET A 320 10.80 -9.03 1.54
C MET A 320 10.45 -10.53 1.51
N GLU A 321 11.15 -11.34 0.72
CA GLU A 321 11.00 -12.81 0.73
C GLU A 321 11.23 -13.42 2.13
N GLU A 322 12.25 -12.92 2.86
CA GLU A 322 12.54 -13.36 4.22
C GLU A 322 11.40 -12.98 5.16
N ILE A 323 10.95 -11.72 5.10
CA ILE A 323 9.83 -11.21 5.90
C ILE A 323 8.55 -12.01 5.63
N ARG A 324 8.21 -12.27 4.37
CA ARG A 324 7.02 -13.04 4.02
C ARG A 324 7.09 -14.45 4.56
N LYS A 325 8.25 -15.11 4.48
CA LYS A 325 8.45 -16.43 5.12
C LYS A 325 8.22 -16.35 6.62
N ILE A 326 8.83 -15.39 7.31
CA ILE A 326 8.69 -15.23 8.76
C ILE A 326 7.22 -15.01 9.16
N THR A 327 6.55 -14.04 8.53
CA THR A 327 5.15 -13.69 8.84
C THR A 327 4.17 -14.81 8.49
N CYS A 328 4.43 -15.57 7.42
CA CYS A 328 3.67 -16.78 7.07
C CYS A 328 3.79 -17.86 8.16
N HIS A 329 5.01 -18.10 8.66
CA HIS A 329 5.23 -19.06 9.74
C HIS A 329 4.55 -18.62 11.03
N TRP A 330 4.67 -17.34 11.41
CA TRP A 330 3.98 -16.82 12.60
C TRP A 330 2.46 -16.95 12.52
N LEU A 331 1.85 -16.62 11.38
CA LEU A 331 0.42 -16.81 11.18
C LEU A 331 0.04 -18.30 11.31
N TYR A 332 0.81 -19.18 10.66
CA TYR A 332 0.59 -20.63 10.73
C TYR A 332 0.71 -21.17 12.15
N GLU A 333 1.75 -20.76 12.89
CA GLU A 333 1.98 -21.18 14.26
C GLU A 333 0.93 -20.62 15.23
N TYR A 334 0.39 -19.43 14.99
CA TYR A 334 -0.64 -18.85 15.83
C TYR A 334 -1.97 -19.61 15.71
N ILE A 335 -2.36 -20.02 14.50
CA ILE A 335 -3.66 -20.65 14.24
C ILE A 335 -3.67 -22.17 14.46
N HIS A 336 -2.50 -22.83 14.52
CA HIS A 336 -2.40 -24.28 14.73
C HIS A 336 -1.83 -24.61 16.11
N THR A 337 -2.39 -25.65 16.74
CA THR A 337 -1.86 -26.22 17.97
C THR A 337 -0.83 -27.31 17.65
N PHE A 338 0.30 -27.29 18.35
CA PHE A 338 1.32 -28.34 18.28
C PHE A 338 1.46 -29.06 19.62
N ASP A 339 1.96 -30.29 19.61
CA ASP A 339 2.24 -31.07 20.83
C ASP A 339 3.23 -30.36 21.77
N LYS A 340 4.18 -29.61 21.19
CA LYS A 340 5.14 -28.78 21.92
C LYS A 340 5.02 -27.33 21.43
N PRO A 341 4.68 -26.37 22.30
CA PRO A 341 4.58 -24.97 21.91
C PRO A 341 5.90 -24.44 21.33
N THR A 342 5.80 -23.76 20.18
CA THR A 342 6.94 -23.07 19.57
C THR A 342 7.36 -21.86 20.42
N GLU A 343 8.56 -21.33 20.18
CA GLU A 343 9.02 -20.13 20.87
C GLU A 343 8.09 -18.93 20.62
N PHE A 344 7.59 -18.80 19.38
CA PHE A 344 6.61 -17.78 19.04
C PHE A 344 5.32 -17.95 19.85
N GLN A 345 4.74 -19.16 19.90
CA GLN A 345 3.53 -19.43 20.68
C GLN A 345 3.69 -19.14 22.18
N LYS A 346 4.87 -19.41 22.74
CA LYS A 346 5.18 -19.07 24.14
C LYS A 346 5.16 -17.56 24.37
N GLN A 347 5.88 -16.79 23.55
CA GLN A 347 5.90 -15.33 23.65
C GLN A 347 4.50 -14.72 23.42
N MET A 348 3.75 -15.25 22.45
CA MET A 348 2.36 -14.85 22.18
C MET A 348 1.46 -15.00 23.40
N LYS A 349 1.50 -16.15 24.06
CA LYS A 349 0.70 -16.41 25.27
C LYS A 349 1.06 -15.44 26.40
N GLU A 350 2.35 -15.23 26.64
CA GLU A 350 2.84 -14.32 27.67
C GLU A 350 2.37 -12.87 27.46
N VAL A 351 2.46 -12.35 26.23
CA VAL A 351 2.05 -10.98 25.93
C VAL A 351 0.53 -10.81 26.00
N GLU A 352 -0.25 -11.81 25.58
CA GLU A 352 -1.71 -11.76 25.68
C GLU A 352 -2.19 -11.75 27.13
N GLU A 353 -1.57 -12.55 28.00
CA GLU A 353 -1.85 -12.55 29.44
C GLU A 353 -1.47 -11.20 30.09
N THR A 354 -0.29 -10.66 29.77
CA THR A 354 0.18 -9.39 30.32
C THR A 354 -0.68 -8.19 29.89
N ASN A 355 -1.03 -8.11 28.60
CA ASN A 355 -1.80 -7.00 28.06
C ASN A 355 -3.26 -7.03 28.53
N LYS A 356 -3.85 -8.22 28.76
CA LYS A 356 -5.20 -8.35 29.36
C LYS A 356 -5.27 -7.74 30.75
N LEU A 357 -4.22 -7.91 31.57
CA LEU A 357 -4.14 -7.33 32.91
C LEU A 357 -3.99 -5.80 32.89
N SER A 358 -3.44 -5.26 31.80
CA SER A 358 -3.11 -3.82 31.66
C SER A 358 -4.22 -2.98 31.02
N ALA A 359 -5.24 -3.63 30.44
CA ALA A 359 -6.30 -3.00 29.63
C ALA A 359 -7.15 -1.94 30.37
N GLY A 360 -7.10 -1.88 31.70
CA GLY A 360 -7.79 -0.86 32.50
C GLY A 360 -7.16 0.54 32.50
N SER A 361 -6.00 0.73 31.86
CA SER A 361 -5.15 1.93 32.06
C SER A 361 -4.79 2.70 30.78
N ILE A 362 -5.22 2.24 29.60
CA ILE A 362 -4.79 2.84 28.32
C ILE A 362 -5.76 3.97 27.95
N PRO A 363 -5.29 5.23 27.78
CA PRO A 363 -6.15 6.33 27.36
C PRO A 363 -6.76 6.03 25.99
N SER A 364 -8.09 6.03 25.92
CA SER A 364 -8.90 5.59 24.77
C SER A 364 -8.90 6.55 23.58
N THR A 365 -8.16 7.65 23.62
CA THR A 365 -8.01 8.57 22.50
C THR A 365 -6.63 9.23 22.52
N SER A 366 -5.76 8.80 21.63
CA SER A 366 -4.49 9.48 21.42
C SER A 366 -4.75 10.73 20.58
N GLU A 367 -4.71 11.91 21.21
CA GLU A 367 -4.88 13.17 20.49
C GLU A 367 -3.85 13.27 19.35
N ILE A 368 -4.34 13.60 18.16
CA ILE A 368 -3.51 13.85 16.99
C ILE A 368 -3.09 15.31 17.03
N HIS A 369 -1.78 15.55 17.06
CA HIS A 369 -1.22 16.89 17.00
C HIS A 369 -1.68 17.59 15.70
N PRO A 370 -2.12 18.87 15.73
CA PRO A 370 -2.64 19.56 14.54
C PRO A 370 -1.65 19.64 13.37
N GLY A 371 -0.35 19.61 13.67
CA GLY A 371 0.75 19.55 12.68
C GLY A 371 1.09 18.14 12.16
N ALA A 372 0.40 17.09 12.62
CA ALA A 372 0.62 15.72 12.15
C ALA A 372 -0.09 15.51 10.81
N ILE A 373 0.69 15.17 9.77
CA ILE A 373 0.22 15.05 8.39
C ILE A 373 0.45 13.64 7.86
N TYR A 374 -0.63 12.97 7.49
CA TYR A 374 -0.67 11.59 6.99
C TYR A 374 -1.11 11.51 5.52
N THR A 375 -0.89 12.59 4.78
CA THR A 375 -1.12 12.66 3.33
C THR A 375 0.21 12.96 2.64
N SER A 376 0.42 12.33 1.49
CA SER A 376 1.64 12.49 0.71
C SER A 376 1.80 13.95 0.24
N ARG A 377 2.98 14.54 0.47
CA ARG A 377 3.28 15.93 0.10
C ARG A 377 4.72 16.11 -0.33
N LEU A 378 4.99 17.22 -1.01
CA LEU A 378 6.35 17.60 -1.39
C LEU A 378 7.16 17.94 -0.14
N LEU A 379 8.32 17.30 0.02
CA LEU A 379 9.29 17.57 1.07
C LEU A 379 10.48 18.33 0.50
N ASN A 380 10.88 19.41 1.18
CA ASN A 380 11.98 20.26 0.75
C ASN A 380 12.96 20.59 1.89
N PHE A 381 13.28 19.62 2.75
CA PHE A 381 14.30 19.77 3.78
C PHE A 381 15.70 19.50 3.20
N ASN A 382 16.69 20.30 3.62
CA ASN A 382 18.08 20.20 3.16
C ASN A 382 18.99 19.98 4.37
N ASN A 383 20.19 19.44 4.16
CA ASN A 383 21.22 19.33 5.20
C ASN A 383 20.80 18.54 6.45
N LEU A 384 19.97 17.51 6.30
CA LEU A 384 19.65 16.58 7.38
C LEU A 384 20.94 15.88 7.90
N PRO A 385 20.96 15.32 9.11
CA PRO A 385 22.10 14.54 9.61
C PRO A 385 22.20 13.17 8.93
N GLU A 386 23.38 12.54 8.97
CA GLU A 386 23.54 11.17 8.50
C GLU A 386 22.70 10.20 9.34
N PRO A 387 22.04 9.19 8.73
CA PRO A 387 21.21 8.26 9.45
C PRO A 387 22.03 7.42 10.43
N LYS A 388 21.53 7.27 11.66
CA LYS A 388 22.08 6.33 12.65
C LYS A 388 20.99 5.56 13.36
N ASN A 389 21.36 4.40 13.89
CA ASN A 389 20.52 3.66 14.82
C ASN A 389 20.63 4.29 16.22
N SER A 390 19.55 4.22 17.00
CA SER A 390 19.57 4.62 18.41
C SER A 390 19.97 3.41 19.28
N ASP A 391 20.83 3.64 20.27
CA ASP A 391 21.30 2.61 21.20
C ASP A 391 20.19 2.07 22.14
N ASP A 392 19.10 2.83 22.32
CA ASP A 392 18.03 2.58 23.31
C ASP A 392 16.70 2.12 22.68
N TYR A 393 16.68 1.75 21.41
CA TYR A 393 15.42 1.85 20.65
C TYR A 393 14.29 0.90 21.12
N TYR A 394 14.60 -0.27 21.73
CA TYR A 394 13.60 -1.10 22.45
C TYR A 394 14.20 -1.88 23.64
N ASN A 395 15.27 -1.39 24.26
CA ASN A 395 15.91 -2.10 25.38
C ASN A 395 15.17 -1.87 26.71
N ASN A 396 14.36 -0.82 26.79
CA ASN A 396 13.67 -0.42 28.01
C ASN A 396 12.16 -0.63 27.88
N TYR A 397 11.71 -1.84 28.22
CA TYR A 397 10.32 -2.11 28.58
C TYR A 397 10.12 -2.24 30.09
N ASP A 398 11.09 -1.75 30.87
CA ASP A 398 10.95 -1.63 32.31
C ASP A 398 10.31 -0.27 32.64
N ASN A 399 9.01 -0.29 32.94
CA ASN A 399 8.21 0.77 33.55
C ASN A 399 8.02 2.07 32.74
N ILE A 400 6.98 2.08 31.90
CA ILE A 400 6.37 3.32 31.36
C ILE A 400 5.57 4.04 32.46
N SER A 401 6.25 4.45 33.52
CA SER A 401 5.73 5.45 34.48
C SER A 401 6.58 6.70 34.58
N ASN A 402 7.81 6.72 34.01
CA ASN A 402 8.78 7.79 34.29
C ASN A 402 9.45 8.44 33.06
N MET A 403 8.96 8.25 31.83
CA MET A 403 9.48 9.05 30.72
C MET A 403 8.78 10.41 30.66
N GLU A 404 9.30 11.37 31.42
CA GLU A 404 9.07 12.79 31.20
C GLU A 404 9.66 13.16 29.82
N TYR A 405 8.80 13.47 28.87
CA TYR A 405 9.23 14.24 27.70
C TYR A 405 9.66 15.61 28.21
N SER A 406 10.94 15.94 28.05
CA SER A 406 11.44 17.28 28.38
C SER A 406 10.65 18.31 27.56
N ASP A 407 9.75 19.03 28.24
CA ASP A 407 9.04 20.15 27.66
C ASP A 407 10.06 21.18 27.16
N ASN A 408 9.99 21.47 25.86
CA ASN A 408 10.77 22.54 25.24
C ASN A 408 10.21 23.89 25.76
N PRO A 409 11.00 24.78 26.39
CA PRO A 409 10.49 25.94 27.11
C PRO A 409 9.95 27.10 26.25
N ASP A 410 9.65 26.89 24.97
CA ASP A 410 9.31 27.98 24.04
C ASP A 410 7.80 28.14 23.74
N ARG A 411 6.92 27.68 24.64
CA ARG A 411 5.45 27.82 24.48
C ARG A 411 4.88 29.24 24.69
N ASN A 412 5.71 30.26 24.95
CA ASN A 412 5.24 31.62 25.27
C ASN A 412 5.72 32.73 24.33
N ARG A 413 5.83 32.48 23.01
CA ARG A 413 5.89 33.58 22.02
C ARG A 413 4.70 33.52 21.07
N LYS A 414 3.70 34.37 21.33
CA LYS A 414 2.68 34.72 20.34
C LYS A 414 3.38 35.37 19.13
N PRO A 415 3.04 34.98 17.89
CA PRO A 415 3.53 35.70 16.72
C PRO A 415 2.83 37.05 16.58
N ASP A 416 3.60 38.14 16.68
CA ASP A 416 3.17 39.49 16.30
C ASP A 416 3.13 39.61 14.77
N TRP A 417 1.95 39.42 14.18
CA TRP A 417 1.62 39.94 12.85
C TRP A 417 0.13 40.27 12.75
N ILE A 418 -0.26 41.34 13.44
CA ILE A 418 -1.39 42.19 13.05
C ILE A 418 -0.82 43.62 12.99
N TYR A 419 -1.14 44.33 11.90
CA TYR A 419 -0.69 45.68 11.48
C TYR A 419 0.60 45.73 10.66
N LYS A 420 0.48 45.45 9.35
CA LYS A 420 0.58 46.47 8.29
C LYS A 420 0.20 45.90 6.92
#